data_AF-V4QKL4-F1
#
_entry.id   AF-V4QKL4-F1
#
_cell.length_a   1.000
_cell.length_b   1.000
_cell.length_c   1.000
_cell.angle_alpha   90.00
_cell.angle_beta   90.00
_cell.angle_gamma   90.00
#
_symmetry.space_group_name_H-M   'P 1'
#
loop_
_entity.id
_entity.type
_entity.pdbx_description
1 polymer ?
#
loop_
_entity_poly.entity_id
_entity_poly.type
_entity_poly.pdbx_seq_one_letter_code
_entity_poly.pdbx_strand_id
1 'polypeptide(L)'
;MNILNGAKALIYIQKESTVFKSALISAFVLSALAVPAFAECSGSEEAATGKAISAAAATAVSKAVAIEGKQMVNLSMCETAPGGIYAEFKFNFLGADGLYWVEGNARMQGANLSEIKLKKMSPNLADATAKAGIKLAAK
;
A
#
# COMPACT_ATOMS: atom_id res chain seq x y z
N MET A 1 -2.38 -5.25 37.81
CA MET A 1 -3.26 -4.72 36.74
C MET A 1 -2.38 -4.12 35.66
N ASN A 2 -2.29 -4.76 34.49
CA ASN A 2 -2.16 -4.16 33.15
C ASN A 2 -1.89 -5.28 32.13
N ILE A 3 -2.97 -5.75 31.53
CA ILE A 3 -2.97 -6.70 30.40
C ILE A 3 -2.64 -5.86 29.16
N LEU A 4 -1.37 -5.80 28.77
CA LEU A 4 -0.97 -5.27 27.46
C LEU A 4 -1.20 -6.38 26.43
N ASN A 5 -2.46 -6.51 26.01
CA ASN A 5 -2.90 -7.35 24.90
C ASN A 5 -2.47 -6.68 23.58
N GLY A 6 -1.17 -6.69 23.32
CA GLY A 6 -0.58 -6.17 22.09
C GLY A 6 -0.60 -7.23 21.00
N ALA A 7 -1.76 -7.47 20.39
CA ALA A 7 -1.84 -8.19 19.12
C ALA A 7 -1.09 -7.37 18.06
N LYS A 8 0.23 -7.56 18.02
CA LYS A 8 1.14 -6.96 17.05
C LYS A 8 0.84 -7.64 15.73
N ALA A 9 -0.17 -7.14 15.02
CA ALA A 9 -0.51 -7.63 13.69
C ALA A 9 0.78 -7.63 12.86
N LEU A 10 1.22 -8.81 12.43
CA LEU A 10 2.36 -8.90 11.53
C LEU A 10 1.93 -8.26 10.22
N ILE A 11 2.57 -7.14 9.88
CA ILE A 11 2.42 -6.44 8.62
C ILE A 11 3.51 -6.98 7.70
N TYR A 12 3.11 -7.74 6.69
CA TYR A 12 4.00 -8.21 5.64
C TYR A 12 3.93 -7.25 4.45
N ILE A 13 5.08 -6.77 3.99
CA ILE A 13 5.19 -5.94 2.79
C ILE A 13 5.66 -6.85 1.65
N GLN A 14 4.82 -7.03 0.64
CA GLN A 14 5.08 -7.86 -0.54
C GLN A 14 5.18 -6.93 -1.76
N LYS A 15 6.35 -6.90 -2.41
CA LYS A 15 6.49 -6.20 -3.70
C LYS A 15 6.04 -7.18 -4.79
N GLU A 16 4.95 -6.84 -5.50
CA GLU A 16 4.69 -7.46 -6.79
C GLU A 16 5.68 -6.82 -7.77
N SER A 17 6.91 -7.33 -7.75
CA SER A 17 7.94 -6.93 -8.70
C SER A 17 7.45 -7.42 -10.05
N THR A 18 6.90 -6.51 -10.85
CA THR A 18 6.58 -6.79 -12.25
C THR A 18 7.91 -6.89 -13.01
N VAL A 19 8.69 -7.93 -12.70
CA VAL A 19 9.86 -8.40 -13.45
C VAL A 19 9.30 -9.04 -14.71
N PHE A 20 8.79 -8.21 -15.62
CA PHE A 20 8.49 -8.64 -16.96
C PHE A 20 9.43 -7.93 -17.92
N LYS A 21 10.31 -8.77 -18.50
CA LYS A 21 11.22 -8.51 -19.63
C LYS A 21 12.61 -7.97 -19.31
N SER A 22 13.30 -8.60 -18.36
CA SER A 22 14.74 -8.85 -18.54
C SER A 22 14.91 -10.18 -19.29
N ALA A 23 14.74 -10.13 -20.60
CA ALA A 23 15.08 -11.23 -21.48
C ALA A 23 15.87 -10.66 -22.66
N LEU A 24 17.18 -10.85 -22.56
CA LEU A 24 18.10 -11.14 -23.64
C LEU A 24 18.76 -9.96 -24.40
N ILE A 25 20.08 -9.87 -24.15
CA ILE A 25 21.14 -9.94 -25.17
C ILE A 25 21.27 -8.74 -26.13
N SER A 26 22.31 -7.94 -25.86
CA SER A 26 23.21 -7.24 -26.78
C SER A 26 22.68 -6.78 -28.16
N ALA A 27 22.57 -5.47 -28.35
CA ALA A 27 23.20 -4.74 -29.45
C ALA A 27 22.88 -3.25 -29.35
N PHE A 28 23.93 -2.46 -29.45
CA PHE A 28 24.01 -1.06 -29.88
C PHE A 28 22.80 -0.57 -30.71
N VAL A 29 22.04 0.43 -30.23
CA VAL A 29 21.62 1.65 -30.97
C VAL A 29 21.10 2.68 -29.96
N LEU A 30 21.74 3.84 -29.98
CA LEU A 30 21.39 5.06 -29.27
C LEU A 30 20.19 5.73 -29.96
N SER A 31 19.00 5.71 -29.35
CA SER A 31 17.91 6.63 -29.72
C SER A 31 16.94 6.81 -28.56
N ALA A 32 17.29 7.81 -27.73
CA ALA A 32 16.39 8.76 -27.08
C ALA A 32 14.89 8.41 -27.06
N LEU A 33 14.49 7.65 -26.04
CA LEU A 33 13.26 7.93 -25.30
C LEU A 33 13.67 8.06 -23.84
N ALA A 34 14.10 9.25 -23.46
CA ALA A 34 14.15 9.65 -22.06
C ALA A 34 12.70 9.72 -21.56
N VAL A 35 12.09 8.56 -21.33
CA VAL A 35 11.03 8.44 -20.33
C VAL A 35 11.67 8.96 -19.05
N PRO A 36 11.10 9.94 -18.34
CA PRO A 36 11.67 10.34 -17.06
C PRO A 36 11.80 9.07 -16.25
N ALA A 37 13.04 8.70 -15.95
CA ALA A 37 13.35 7.55 -15.13
C ALA A 37 12.80 7.87 -13.74
N PHE A 38 11.53 7.53 -13.53
CA PHE A 38 11.00 7.33 -12.21
C PHE A 38 11.95 6.29 -11.58
N ALA A 39 12.79 6.75 -10.67
CA ALA A 39 13.71 5.85 -10.00
C ALA A 39 12.85 4.94 -9.13
N GLU A 40 12.89 3.63 -9.39
CA GLU A 40 12.26 2.66 -8.49
C GLU A 40 12.74 2.94 -7.07
N CYS A 41 11.82 2.88 -6.11
CA CYS A 41 12.17 3.02 -4.70
C CYS A 41 13.28 2.04 -4.32
N SER A 42 14.27 2.49 -3.56
CA SER A 42 15.20 1.56 -2.91
C SER A 42 14.45 0.69 -1.91
N GLY A 43 14.95 -0.52 -1.60
CA GLY A 43 14.29 -1.42 -0.65
C GLY A 43 14.02 -0.79 0.73
N SER A 44 14.86 0.17 1.16
CA SER A 44 14.64 0.97 2.37
C SER A 44 13.46 1.94 2.25
N GLU A 45 13.29 2.59 1.09
CA GLU A 45 12.18 3.48 0.81
C GLU A 45 10.88 2.69 0.68
N GLU A 46 10.91 1.54 0.00
CA GLU A 46 9.76 0.63 -0.12
C GLU A 46 9.29 0.16 1.26
N ALA A 47 10.20 -0.25 2.15
CA ALA A 47 9.86 -0.66 3.50
C ALA A 47 9.27 0.50 4.32
N ALA A 48 9.84 1.70 4.21
CA ALA A 48 9.35 2.89 4.90
C ALA A 48 7.96 3.30 4.39
N THR A 49 7.78 3.35 3.07
CA THR A 49 6.52 3.66 2.39
C THR A 49 5.46 2.61 2.69
N GLY A 50 5.78 1.32 2.56
CA GLY A 50 4.85 0.23 2.88
C GLY A 50 4.40 0.26 4.34
N LYS A 51 5.29 0.57 5.28
CA LYS A 51 4.95 0.74 6.70
C LYS A 51 4.09 1.98 6.97
N ALA A 52 4.37 3.10 6.29
CA ALA A 52 3.57 4.31 6.42
C ALA A 52 2.15 4.10 5.88
N ILE A 53 2.05 3.48 4.70
CA ILE A 53 0.79 3.08 4.07
C ILE A 53 0.02 2.12 4.96
N SER A 54 0.68 1.08 5.49
CA SER A 54 0.02 0.11 6.36
C SER A 54 -0.56 0.75 7.60
N ALA A 55 0.18 1.65 8.25
CA ALA A 55 -0.30 2.36 9.43
C ALA A 55 -1.49 3.27 9.11
N ALA A 56 -1.43 4.02 8.01
CA ALA A 56 -2.50 4.91 7.59
C ALA A 56 -3.75 4.13 7.14
N ALA A 57 -3.58 3.09 6.33
CA ALA A 57 -4.66 2.23 5.87
C ALA A 57 -5.30 1.47 7.04
N ALA A 58 -4.50 0.89 7.93
CA ALA A 58 -4.99 0.24 9.14
C ALA A 58 -5.82 1.19 10.00
N THR A 59 -5.34 2.43 10.23
CA THR A 59 -6.07 3.45 11.00
C THR A 59 -7.38 3.87 10.32
N ALA A 60 -7.42 3.89 8.99
CA ALA A 60 -8.64 4.20 8.25
C ALA A 60 -9.66 3.07 8.37
N VAL A 61 -9.25 1.83 8.08
CA VAL A 61 -10.16 0.66 8.07
C VAL A 61 -10.55 0.20 9.47
N SER A 62 -9.70 0.40 10.48
CA SER A 62 -9.98 0.01 11.87
C SER A 62 -11.19 0.72 12.47
N LYS A 63 -11.62 1.84 11.87
CA LYS A 63 -12.85 2.54 12.26
C LYS A 63 -14.09 1.77 11.84
N ALA A 64 -14.01 1.02 10.74
CA ALA A 64 -15.14 0.24 10.20
C ALA A 64 -15.07 -1.24 10.57
N VAL A 65 -13.86 -1.81 10.62
CA VAL A 65 -13.63 -3.23 10.91
C VAL A 65 -12.42 -3.38 11.81
N ALA A 66 -12.59 -4.00 12.98
CA ALA A 66 -11.47 -4.34 13.85
C ALA A 66 -10.52 -5.32 13.12
N ILE A 67 -9.23 -5.01 13.11
CA ILE A 67 -8.22 -5.88 12.50
C ILE A 67 -7.79 -6.91 13.54
N GLU A 68 -8.13 -8.17 13.32
CA GLU A 68 -7.94 -9.25 14.29
C GLU A 68 -6.82 -10.23 13.89
N GLY A 69 -6.20 -10.03 12.74
CA GLY A 69 -5.22 -10.99 12.21
C GLY A 69 -4.08 -10.38 11.40
N LYS A 70 -3.57 -11.21 10.48
CA LYS A 70 -2.44 -10.84 9.61
C LYS A 70 -2.82 -9.67 8.70
N GLN A 71 -1.87 -8.77 8.52
CA GLN A 71 -1.98 -7.64 7.61
C GLN A 71 -0.92 -7.82 6.51
N MET A 72 -1.31 -7.55 5.27
CA MET A 72 -0.43 -7.65 4.12
C MET A 72 -0.58 -6.40 3.29
N VAL A 73 0.52 -5.73 2.99
CA VAL A 73 0.57 -4.59 2.08
C VAL A 73 1.29 -5.07 0.84
N ASN A 74 0.56 -5.23 -0.25
CA ASN A 74 1.19 -5.41 -1.56
C ASN A 74 1.48 -4.03 -2.14
N LEU A 75 2.74 -3.74 -2.42
CA LEU A 75 3.10 -2.59 -3.25
C LEU A 75 3.16 -3.07 -4.69
N SER A 76 2.21 -2.62 -5.51
CA SER A 76 2.18 -2.91 -6.94
C SER A 76 3.08 -1.95 -7.72
N MET A 77 3.31 -0.77 -7.17
CA MET A 77 4.17 0.26 -7.76
C MET A 77 4.81 1.07 -6.61
N CYS A 78 6.10 1.37 -6.74
CA CYS A 78 6.79 2.32 -5.87
C CYS A 78 7.84 3.05 -6.70
N GLU A 79 7.60 4.33 -6.93
CA GLU A 79 8.40 5.16 -7.82
C GLU A 79 8.74 6.49 -7.16
N THR A 80 9.98 6.90 -7.31
CA THR A 80 10.46 8.21 -6.88
C THR A 80 10.17 9.21 -7.99
N ALA A 81 9.29 10.17 -7.71
CA ALA A 81 8.91 11.24 -8.60
C ALA A 81 9.47 12.60 -8.11
N PRO A 82 9.58 13.62 -8.97
CA PRO A 82 9.87 14.97 -8.53
C PRO A 82 8.86 15.43 -7.47
N GLY A 83 9.35 15.70 -6.25
CA GLY A 83 8.51 16.09 -5.12
C GLY A 83 8.01 14.95 -4.23
N GLY A 84 8.47 13.70 -4.41
CA GLY A 84 8.22 12.62 -3.44
C GLY A 84 8.10 11.22 -4.03
N ILE A 85 7.85 10.23 -3.18
CA ILE A 85 7.61 8.85 -3.60
C ILE A 85 6.12 8.67 -3.89
N TYR A 86 5.78 8.04 -5.01
CA TYR A 86 4.44 7.59 -5.34
C TYR A 86 4.38 6.07 -5.25
N ALA A 87 3.37 5.54 -4.58
CA ALA A 87 3.17 4.11 -4.45
C ALA A 87 1.72 3.72 -4.67
N GLU A 88 1.50 2.66 -5.45
CA GLU A 88 0.20 2.01 -5.56
C GLU A 88 0.22 0.75 -4.69
N PHE A 89 -0.80 0.59 -3.86
CA PHE A 89 -0.82 -0.45 -2.84
C PHE A 89 -2.17 -1.15 -2.75
N LYS A 90 -2.11 -2.40 -2.29
CA LYS A 90 -3.24 -3.20 -1.84
C LYS A 90 -3.01 -3.65 -0.41
N PHE A 91 -3.80 -3.11 0.50
CA PHE A 91 -3.79 -3.49 1.91
C PHE A 91 -4.85 -4.56 2.16
N ASN A 92 -4.41 -5.77 2.48
CA ASN A 92 -5.27 -6.90 2.85
C ASN A 92 -5.16 -7.13 4.35
N PHE A 93 -6.28 -7.39 5.00
CA PHE A 93 -6.33 -7.66 6.43
C PHE A 93 -7.46 -8.62 6.77
N LEU A 94 -7.29 -9.35 7.88
CA LEU A 94 -8.33 -10.20 8.44
C LEU A 94 -9.07 -9.45 9.55
N GLY A 95 -10.39 -9.47 9.48
CA GLY A 95 -11.30 -9.01 10.54
C GLY A 95 -12.33 -10.09 10.86
N ALA A 96 -13.34 -9.72 11.65
CA ALA A 96 -14.32 -10.66 12.21
C ALA A 96 -15.08 -11.48 11.15
N ASP A 97 -15.48 -10.89 10.02
CA ASP A 97 -16.23 -11.59 8.96
C ASP A 97 -15.33 -12.19 7.85
N GLY A 98 -14.01 -12.16 8.03
CA GLY A 98 -13.05 -12.78 7.12
C GLY A 98 -12.04 -11.80 6.50
N LEU A 99 -11.72 -12.00 5.22
CA LEU A 99 -10.69 -11.24 4.52
C LEU A 99 -11.27 -9.97 3.90
N TYR A 100 -10.62 -8.84 4.20
CA TYR A 100 -10.93 -7.52 3.70
C TYR A 100 -9.72 -6.96 2.96
N TRP A 101 -9.97 -6.09 1.98
CA TRP A 101 -8.89 -5.41 1.29
C TRP A 101 -9.28 -3.99 0.86
N VAL A 102 -8.30 -3.10 0.76
CA VAL A 102 -8.40 -1.80 0.10
C VAL A 102 -7.24 -1.63 -0.87
N GLU A 103 -7.50 -1.00 -1.99
CA GLU A 103 -6.51 -0.61 -2.98
C GLU A 103 -6.49 0.90 -3.07
N GLY A 104 -5.31 1.48 -3.23
CA GLY A 104 -5.16 2.92 -3.27
C GLY A 104 -3.79 3.36 -3.73
N ASN A 105 -3.67 4.68 -3.78
CA ASN A 105 -2.42 5.36 -4.05
C ASN A 105 -1.97 6.09 -2.81
N ALA A 106 -0.66 6.13 -2.60
CA ALA A 106 -0.02 6.89 -1.57
C ALA A 106 1.06 7.77 -2.18
N ARG A 107 1.19 8.98 -1.66
CA ARG A 107 2.29 9.88 -1.99
C ARG A 107 3.03 10.24 -0.71
N MET A 108 4.33 10.04 -0.70
CA MET A 108 5.22 10.41 0.38
C MET A 108 5.98 11.67 0.00
N GLN A 109 6.13 12.62 0.93
CA GLN A 109 7.10 13.71 0.82
C GLN A 109 8.23 13.42 1.82
N GLY A 110 9.39 13.02 1.30
CA GLY A 110 10.47 12.47 2.12
C GLY A 110 10.00 11.20 2.85
N ALA A 111 10.18 11.17 4.18
CA ALA A 111 9.75 10.04 5.02
C ALA A 111 8.27 10.08 5.45
N ASN A 112 7.52 11.12 5.09
CA ASN A 112 6.16 11.34 5.59
C ASN A 112 5.12 11.05 4.51
N LEU A 113 4.03 10.39 4.90
CA LEU A 113 2.86 10.20 4.04
C LEU A 113 2.16 11.55 3.84
N SER A 114 2.23 12.08 2.63
CA SER A 114 1.64 13.36 2.25
C SER A 114 0.19 13.20 1.77
N GLU A 115 -0.12 12.11 1.07
CA GLU A 115 -1.46 11.87 0.54
C GLU A 115 -1.73 10.36 0.49
N ILE A 116 -2.96 9.96 0.79
CA ILE A 116 -3.46 8.60 0.58
C ILE A 116 -4.86 8.68 -0.03
N LYS A 117 -5.05 8.00 -1.16
CA LYS A 117 -6.31 7.95 -1.90
C LYS A 117 -6.72 6.50 -2.05
N LEU A 118 -7.80 6.11 -1.39
CA LEU A 118 -8.37 4.77 -1.56
C LEU A 118 -9.19 4.76 -2.84
N LYS A 119 -8.83 3.88 -3.77
CA LYS A 119 -9.49 3.71 -5.08
C LYS A 119 -10.59 2.66 -5.01
N LYS A 120 -10.29 1.52 -4.37
CA LYS A 120 -11.19 0.37 -4.30
C LYS A 120 -11.16 -0.25 -2.92
N MET A 121 -12.22 -0.96 -2.60
CA MET A 121 -12.32 -1.77 -1.39
C MET A 121 -13.06 -3.06 -1.70
N SER A 122 -12.78 -4.08 -0.91
CA SER A 122 -13.48 -5.36 -0.98
C SER A 122 -14.98 -5.17 -0.72
N PRO A 123 -15.85 -6.01 -1.33
CA PRO A 123 -17.28 -6.00 -1.03
C PRO A 123 -17.57 -6.11 0.47
N ASN A 124 -16.88 -7.02 1.18
CA ASN A 124 -17.01 -7.20 2.63
C ASN A 124 -16.72 -5.90 3.41
N LEU A 125 -15.72 -5.13 2.96
CA LEU A 125 -15.38 -3.86 3.59
C LEU A 125 -16.35 -2.74 3.22
N ALA A 126 -16.84 -2.72 1.98
CA ALA A 126 -17.90 -1.81 1.57
C ALA A 126 -19.17 -2.02 2.42
N ASP A 127 -19.56 -3.27 2.63
CA ASP A 127 -20.70 -3.62 3.48
C ASP A 127 -20.45 -3.26 4.95
N ALA A 128 -19.27 -3.55 5.49
CA ALA A 128 -18.93 -3.21 6.87
C ALA A 128 -18.89 -1.69 7.10
N THR A 129 -18.32 -0.94 6.16
CA THR A 129 -18.27 0.54 6.23
C THR A 129 -19.66 1.15 6.10
N ALA A 130 -20.51 0.63 5.22
CA ALA A 130 -21.91 1.03 5.12
C ALA A 130 -22.69 0.72 6.40
N LYS A 131 -22.53 -0.47 6.99
CA LYS A 131 -23.13 -0.86 8.28
C LYS A 131 -22.65 0.05 9.43
N ALA A 132 -21.38 0.41 9.43
CA ALA A 132 -20.80 1.30 10.43
C ALA A 132 -21.14 2.80 10.19
N GLY A 133 -21.79 3.14 9.07
CA GLY A 133 -22.07 4.53 8.68
C GLY A 133 -20.82 5.34 8.34
N ILE A 134 -19.70 4.68 8.03
CA ILE A 134 -18.41 5.30 7.76
C ILE A 134 -18.17 5.31 6.27
N LYS A 135 -17.77 6.47 5.72
CA LYS A 135 -17.18 6.55 4.39
C LYS A 135 -15.67 6.51 4.51
N LEU A 136 -15.06 5.37 4.15
CA LEU A 136 -13.64 5.36 3.82
C LEU A 136 -13.48 6.24 2.58
N ALA A 137 -12.64 7.27 2.66
CA ALA A 137 -12.51 8.28 1.62
C ALA A 137 -12.08 7.64 0.29
N ALA A 138 -13.07 7.38 -0.56
CA ALA A 138 -12.93 7.17 -1.99
C ALA A 138 -13.33 8.49 -2.66
N LYS A 139 -12.35 9.33 -2.97
CA LYS A 139 -12.51 10.47 -3.85
C LYS A 139 -11.27 10.61 -4.72
#